data_AF-A0AAW8WH38-F1
#
_entry.id   AF-A0AAW8WH38-F1
#
_cell.length_a   1.000
_cell.length_b   1.000
_cell.length_c   1.000
_cell.angle_alpha   90.00
_cell.angle_beta   90.00
_cell.angle_gamma   90.00
#
_symmetry.space_group_name_H-M   'P 1'
#
loop_
_entity.id
_entity.type
_entity.pdbx_description
1 polymer ?
#
loop_
_entity_poly.entity_id
_entity_poly.type
_entity_poly.pdbx_seq_one_letter_code
_entity_poly.pdbx_strand_id
1 'polypeptide(L)'
;MQKHRFYLKGSAAEVAWLNRQADAGYQLAAIHGCTYQFEATPTAKHVVAEYLPKTTLDLMTPVFKPFATHVFHDDLAVVYSPVTPEQRVVNDDAQYRLAAYRHARDVALNWLNGWVLAIWLLMSAAIVLSSQLQATPLLTRILLTSLGLGAALIVLGIVIGARAALRCHREVCRLIQVTGDDQDTWKPTFHVLFKRQAALPDTEQWADLGQWQLTMQNQQGDYYFDLRTTLSELEIRRTIAKLVADKDFTVMSWLGLYSI
;
A
#
# COMPACT_ATOMS: atom_id res chain seq x y z
N MET A 1 -22.95 -5.10 23.91
CA MET A 1 -21.55 -5.55 24.17
C MET A 1 -20.60 -4.70 23.36
N GLN A 2 -19.42 -4.32 23.89
CA GLN A 2 -18.40 -3.58 23.15
C GLN A 2 -17.12 -4.41 22.99
N LYS A 3 -16.48 -4.32 21.83
CA LYS A 3 -15.18 -4.96 21.54
C LYS A 3 -14.24 -3.98 20.88
N HIS A 4 -12.96 -4.02 21.24
CA HIS A 4 -11.93 -3.18 20.66
C HIS A 4 -10.97 -4.01 19.81
N ARG A 5 -10.86 -3.69 18.52
CA ARG A 5 -10.05 -4.43 17.54
C ARG A 5 -9.52 -3.49 16.46
N PHE A 6 -8.27 -3.68 16.07
CA PHE A 6 -7.66 -2.94 14.97
C PHE A 6 -7.82 -3.72 13.67
N TYR A 7 -8.58 -3.15 12.74
CA TYR A 7 -8.74 -3.65 11.38
C TYR A 7 -8.78 -2.47 10.41
N LEU A 8 -8.35 -2.69 9.17
CA LEU A 8 -8.74 -1.82 8.08
C LEU A 8 -10.25 -1.97 7.87
N LYS A 9 -10.98 -0.86 7.99
CA LYS A 9 -12.44 -0.84 7.82
C LYS A 9 -12.82 -1.31 6.43
N GLY A 10 -13.73 -2.26 6.35
CA GLY A 10 -14.20 -2.91 5.12
C GLY A 10 -13.32 -4.05 4.60
N SER A 11 -12.19 -4.35 5.27
CA SER A 11 -11.30 -5.44 4.87
C SER A 11 -11.93 -6.81 5.08
N ALA A 12 -11.53 -7.79 4.26
CA ALA A 12 -12.03 -9.17 4.37
C ALA A 12 -11.82 -9.77 5.77
N ALA A 13 -10.71 -9.45 6.43
CA ALA A 13 -10.42 -9.91 7.78
C ALA A 13 -11.37 -9.32 8.84
N GLU A 14 -11.76 -8.05 8.69
CA GLU A 14 -12.76 -7.41 9.54
C GLU A 14 -14.12 -8.07 9.35
N VAL A 15 -14.57 -8.19 8.10
CA VAL A 15 -15.88 -8.79 7.75
C VAL A 15 -15.99 -10.23 8.26
N ALA A 16 -14.94 -11.05 8.06
CA ALA A 16 -14.91 -12.42 8.58
C ALA A 16 -14.96 -12.45 10.11
N TRP A 17 -14.39 -11.46 10.80
CA TRP A 17 -14.53 -11.36 12.25
C TRP A 17 -15.94 -10.92 12.68
N LEU A 18 -16.54 -9.96 11.98
CA LEU A 18 -17.91 -9.51 12.22
C LEU A 18 -18.93 -10.64 12.02
N ASN A 19 -18.79 -11.42 10.95
CA ASN A 19 -19.71 -12.54 10.66
C ASN A 19 -19.60 -13.65 11.70
N ARG A 20 -18.40 -13.90 12.25
CA ARG A 20 -18.26 -14.80 13.42
C ARG A 20 -18.97 -14.28 14.68
N GLN A 21 -19.16 -12.96 14.83
CA GLN A 21 -19.98 -12.42 15.92
C GLN A 21 -21.46 -12.66 15.64
N ALA A 22 -21.90 -12.48 14.39
CA ALA A 22 -23.25 -12.78 13.97
C ALA A 22 -23.60 -14.26 14.17
N ASP A 23 -22.70 -15.18 13.83
CA ASP A 23 -22.86 -16.63 14.09
C ASP A 23 -23.04 -16.96 15.58
N ALA A 24 -22.46 -16.13 16.45
CA ALA A 24 -22.59 -16.25 17.90
C ALA A 24 -23.82 -15.49 18.46
N GLY A 25 -24.72 -14.99 17.60
CA GLY A 25 -25.93 -14.27 17.99
C GLY A 25 -25.73 -12.78 18.31
N TYR A 26 -24.63 -12.18 17.89
CA TYR A 26 -24.32 -10.76 18.12
C TYR A 26 -24.37 -9.97 16.81
N GLN A 27 -25.36 -9.10 16.67
CA GLN A 27 -25.53 -8.20 15.53
C GLN A 27 -24.68 -6.94 15.71
N LEU A 28 -24.00 -6.51 14.65
CA LEU A 28 -23.31 -5.21 14.64
C LEU A 28 -24.33 -4.08 14.73
N ALA A 29 -24.12 -3.14 15.65
CA ALA A 29 -24.99 -1.98 15.87
C ALA A 29 -24.29 -0.64 15.58
N ALA A 30 -22.99 -0.53 15.85
CA ALA A 30 -22.23 0.68 15.55
C ALA A 30 -20.72 0.41 15.48
N ILE A 31 -20.01 1.28 14.76
CA ILE A 31 -18.55 1.31 14.70
C ILE A 31 -18.07 2.72 14.99
N HIS A 32 -17.21 2.86 15.99
CA HIS A 32 -16.58 4.13 16.37
C HIS A 32 -15.06 3.94 16.43
N GLY A 33 -14.35 4.36 15.38
CA GLY A 33 -12.92 4.10 15.24
C GLY A 33 -12.61 2.60 15.37
N CYS A 34 -11.80 2.21 16.35
CA CYS A 34 -11.44 0.81 16.60
C CYS A 34 -12.39 0.06 17.55
N THR A 35 -13.49 0.70 17.95
CA THR A 35 -14.49 0.14 18.86
C THR A 35 -15.75 -0.28 18.10
N TYR A 36 -16.19 -1.51 18.34
CA TYR A 36 -17.37 -2.12 17.73
C TYR A 36 -18.41 -2.37 18.80
N GLN A 37 -19.65 -1.99 18.51
CA GLN A 37 -20.79 -2.20 19.39
C GLN A 37 -21.69 -3.28 18.79
N PHE A 38 -22.08 -4.23 19.63
CA PHE A 38 -22.92 -5.35 19.26
C PHE A 38 -24.14 -5.46 20.16
N GLU A 39 -25.25 -5.88 19.57
CA GLU A 39 -26.50 -6.20 20.25
C GLU A 39 -26.80 -7.69 20.12
N ALA A 40 -27.18 -8.33 21.22
CA ALA A 40 -27.56 -9.73 21.20
C ALA A 40 -28.91 -9.86 20.51
N THR A 41 -28.99 -10.64 19.44
CA THR A 41 -30.20 -10.81 18.64
C THR A 41 -30.31 -12.27 18.20
N PRO A 42 -31.48 -12.93 18.38
CA PRO A 42 -31.67 -14.32 17.99
C PRO A 42 -31.61 -14.56 16.48
N THR A 43 -31.78 -13.50 15.67
CA THR A 43 -31.72 -13.52 14.20
C THR A 43 -30.62 -12.59 13.69
N ALA A 44 -29.39 -12.72 14.22
CA ALA A 44 -28.25 -11.96 13.72
C ALA A 44 -27.97 -12.33 12.25
N LYS A 45 -27.69 -11.32 11.42
CA LYS A 45 -27.42 -11.47 9.99
C LYS A 45 -25.95 -11.21 9.70
N HIS A 46 -25.42 -11.94 8.72
CA HIS A 46 -24.10 -11.65 8.18
C HIS A 46 -24.07 -10.27 7.55
N VAL A 47 -22.91 -9.64 7.62
CA VAL A 47 -22.67 -8.32 7.05
C VAL A 47 -21.75 -8.44 5.84
N VAL A 48 -22.03 -7.60 4.85
CA VAL A 48 -21.14 -7.29 3.74
C VAL A 48 -20.66 -5.86 3.92
N ALA A 49 -19.38 -5.63 3.63
CA ALA A 49 -18.81 -4.29 3.63
C ALA A 49 -18.60 -3.81 2.20
N GLU A 50 -19.13 -2.63 1.88
CA GLU A 50 -19.02 -1.99 0.56
C GLU A 50 -18.33 -0.64 0.69
N TYR A 51 -17.39 -0.37 -0.22
CA TYR A 51 -16.71 0.92 -0.30
C TYR A 51 -17.44 1.82 -1.29
N LEU A 52 -17.74 3.05 -0.88
CA LEU A 52 -18.46 4.00 -1.72
C LEU A 52 -18.15 5.44 -1.33
N PRO A 53 -18.32 6.41 -2.25
CA PRO A 53 -18.15 7.83 -1.94
C PRO A 53 -19.15 8.29 -0.88
N LYS A 54 -18.75 9.23 -0.02
CA LYS A 54 -19.61 9.81 1.01
C LYS A 54 -20.89 10.43 0.44
N THR A 55 -20.81 11.07 -0.72
CA THR A 55 -21.99 11.60 -1.44
C THR A 55 -23.00 10.50 -1.77
N THR A 56 -22.51 9.32 -2.15
CA THR A 56 -23.34 8.14 -2.41
C THR A 56 -23.89 7.60 -1.10
N LEU A 57 -23.10 7.58 -0.01
CA LEU A 57 -23.57 7.18 1.31
C LEU A 57 -24.78 7.99 1.76
N ASP A 58 -24.68 9.31 1.69
CA ASP A 58 -25.70 10.22 2.19
C ASP A 58 -27.03 10.04 1.44
N LEU A 59 -26.96 9.81 0.12
CA LEU A 59 -28.13 9.55 -0.72
C LEU A 59 -28.76 8.17 -0.45
N MET A 60 -27.93 7.17 -0.14
CA MET A 60 -28.33 5.77 -0.07
C MET A 60 -28.74 5.34 1.35
N THR A 61 -28.25 6.01 2.39
CA THR A 61 -28.53 5.71 3.81
C THR A 61 -30.02 5.50 4.14
N PRO A 62 -30.97 6.34 3.63
CA PRO A 62 -32.40 6.16 3.90
C PRO A 62 -32.98 4.86 3.30
N VAL A 63 -32.36 4.36 2.23
CA VAL A 63 -32.81 3.20 1.44
C VAL A 63 -32.27 1.90 2.03
N PHE A 64 -30.97 1.83 2.34
CA PHE A 64 -30.31 0.58 2.76
C PHE A 64 -30.39 0.30 4.26
N LYS A 65 -30.65 1.33 5.08
CA LYS A 65 -30.65 1.24 6.56
C LYS A 65 -29.48 0.39 7.07
N PRO A 66 -28.23 0.79 6.77
CA PRO A 66 -27.07 -0.01 7.10
C PRO A 66 -26.94 -0.20 8.62
N PHE A 67 -26.35 -1.32 9.02
CA PHE A 67 -26.10 -1.59 10.44
C PHE A 67 -25.07 -0.63 11.03
N ALA A 68 -24.06 -0.27 10.23
CA ALA A 68 -23.06 0.71 10.60
C ALA A 68 -22.46 1.32 9.35
N THR A 69 -21.85 2.49 9.52
CA THR A 69 -21.08 3.17 8.49
C THR A 69 -19.76 3.66 9.09
N HIS A 70 -18.73 3.79 8.27
CA HIS A 70 -17.48 4.42 8.65
C HIS A 70 -17.01 5.33 7.53
N VAL A 71 -16.68 6.57 7.85
CA VAL A 71 -16.20 7.56 6.88
C VAL A 71 -14.70 7.75 7.09
N PHE A 72 -13.93 7.56 6.02
CA PHE A 72 -12.50 7.87 5.94
C PHE A 72 -12.30 9.37 5.66
N HIS A 73 -11.06 9.86 5.80
CA HIS A 73 -10.74 11.27 5.57
C HIS A 73 -10.89 11.73 4.11
N ASP A 74 -10.75 10.81 3.15
CA ASP A 74 -10.68 11.14 1.70
C ASP A 74 -12.05 11.05 1.00
N ASP A 75 -13.14 11.47 1.67
CA ASP A 75 -14.53 11.37 1.18
C ASP A 75 -14.97 9.95 0.77
N LEU A 76 -14.24 8.94 1.23
CA LEU A 76 -14.56 7.53 1.07
C LEU A 76 -15.26 7.01 2.31
N ALA A 77 -16.26 6.14 2.14
CA ALA A 77 -16.94 5.50 3.24
C ALA A 77 -17.07 3.98 3.04
N VAL A 78 -17.23 3.27 4.15
CA VAL A 78 -17.59 1.86 4.19
C VAL A 78 -18.97 1.72 4.80
N VAL A 79 -19.81 0.94 4.13
CA VAL A 79 -21.15 0.60 4.61
C VAL A 79 -21.21 -0.86 4.96
N TYR A 80 -21.80 -1.16 6.11
CA TYR A 80 -22.01 -2.53 6.59
C TYR A 80 -23.51 -2.85 6.52
N SER A 81 -23.88 -3.73 5.60
CA SER A 81 -25.29 -4.05 5.30
C SER A 81 -25.53 -5.57 5.30
N PRO A 82 -26.77 -6.03 5.57
CA PRO A 82 -27.12 -7.46 5.52
C PRO A 82 -27.30 -8.01 4.09
N VAL A 83 -26.91 -7.23 3.09
CA VAL A 83 -27.30 -7.42 1.69
C VAL A 83 -26.49 -8.55 1.05
N THR A 84 -27.14 -9.42 0.28
CA THR A 84 -26.43 -10.48 -0.47
C THR A 84 -25.62 -9.88 -1.63
N PRO A 85 -24.53 -10.52 -2.09
CA PRO A 85 -23.69 -10.00 -3.17
C PRO A 85 -24.43 -9.65 -4.48
N GLU A 86 -25.60 -10.21 -4.70
CA GLU A 86 -26.46 -9.98 -5.88
C GLU A 86 -27.34 -8.72 -5.76
N GLN A 87 -27.50 -8.19 -4.54
CA GLN A 87 -28.30 -7.01 -4.23
C GLN A 87 -27.43 -5.77 -3.96
N ARG A 88 -26.14 -5.85 -4.29
CA ARG A 88 -25.17 -4.77 -4.05
C ARG A 88 -25.52 -3.54 -4.88
N VAL A 89 -25.28 -2.40 -4.26
CA VAL A 89 -25.55 -1.08 -4.84
C VAL A 89 -24.43 -0.68 -5.79
N VAL A 90 -23.20 -0.97 -5.36
CA VAL A 90 -21.99 -0.77 -6.14
C VAL A 90 -21.53 -2.14 -6.59
N ASN A 91 -21.84 -2.47 -7.85
CA ASN A 91 -21.44 -3.74 -8.45
C ASN A 91 -19.93 -3.86 -8.63
N ASP A 92 -19.21 -2.72 -8.69
CA ASP A 92 -17.76 -2.66 -8.77
C ASP A 92 -17.20 -1.63 -7.78
N ASP A 93 -16.85 -2.10 -6.57
CA ASP A 93 -16.21 -1.29 -5.53
C ASP A 93 -14.68 -1.43 -5.54
N ALA A 94 -14.09 -2.08 -6.56
CA ALA A 94 -12.68 -2.42 -6.59
C ALA A 94 -11.78 -1.17 -6.63
N GLN A 95 -12.19 -0.12 -7.35
CA GLN A 95 -11.45 1.15 -7.41
C GLN A 95 -11.42 1.85 -6.04
N TYR A 96 -12.55 1.86 -5.31
CA TYR A 96 -12.64 2.46 -3.98
C TYR A 96 -11.88 1.65 -2.93
N ARG A 97 -11.90 0.31 -3.04
CA ARG A 97 -11.05 -0.58 -2.24
C ARG A 97 -9.57 -0.26 -2.49
N LEU A 98 -9.17 -0.12 -3.76
CA LEU A 98 -7.78 0.15 -4.11
C LEU A 98 -7.27 1.44 -3.45
N ALA A 99 -8.06 2.52 -3.50
CA ALA A 99 -7.73 3.77 -2.83
C ALA A 99 -7.56 3.59 -1.30
N ALA A 100 -8.50 2.91 -0.64
CA ALA A 100 -8.41 2.64 0.80
C ALA A 100 -7.17 1.83 1.19
N TYR A 101 -6.83 0.80 0.39
CA TYR A 101 -5.66 -0.04 0.63
C TYR A 101 -4.33 0.66 0.34
N ARG A 102 -4.27 1.56 -0.65
CA ARG A 102 -3.11 2.45 -0.89
C ARG A 102 -2.87 3.35 0.33
N HIS A 103 -3.90 4.06 0.77
CA HIS A 103 -3.81 4.92 1.95
C HIS A 103 -3.37 4.14 3.21
N ALA A 104 -3.98 2.97 3.45
CA ALA A 104 -3.64 2.13 4.61
C ALA A 104 -2.18 1.65 4.59
N ARG A 105 -1.65 1.30 3.42
CA ARG A 105 -0.23 0.94 3.24
C ARG A 105 0.68 2.11 3.62
N ASP A 106 0.36 3.31 3.14
CA ASP A 106 1.21 4.48 3.33
C ASP A 106 1.19 4.94 4.80
N VAL A 107 0.03 4.90 5.46
CA VAL A 107 -0.07 5.10 6.91
C VAL A 107 0.75 4.08 7.69
N ALA A 108 0.72 2.80 7.29
CA ALA A 108 1.51 1.75 7.97
C ALA A 108 3.02 2.00 7.83
N LEU A 109 3.48 2.42 6.65
CA LEU A 109 4.88 2.77 6.41
C LEU A 109 5.28 4.02 7.20
N ASN A 110 4.44 5.05 7.22
CA ASN A 110 4.70 6.27 8.00
C ASN A 110 4.73 6.00 9.50
N TRP A 111 3.86 5.14 10.01
CA TRP A 111 3.87 4.73 11.41
C TRP A 111 5.15 3.94 11.77
N LEU A 112 5.60 3.05 10.88
CA LEU A 112 6.87 2.34 11.04
C LEU A 112 8.05 3.31 11.07
N ASN A 113 8.09 4.28 10.15
CA ASN A 113 9.12 5.32 10.13
C ASN A 113 9.11 6.13 11.43
N GLY A 114 7.94 6.57 11.88
CA GLY A 114 7.77 7.30 13.13
C GLY A 114 8.22 6.51 14.36
N TRP A 115 7.89 5.21 14.43
CA TRP A 115 8.32 4.31 15.50
C TRP A 115 9.84 4.18 15.57
N VAL A 116 10.49 3.92 14.44
CA VAL A 116 11.95 3.77 14.36
C VAL A 116 12.64 5.08 14.74
N LEU A 117 12.17 6.21 14.20
CA LEU A 117 12.72 7.53 14.52
C LEU A 117 12.56 7.86 16.02
N ALA A 118 11.41 7.58 16.62
CA ALA A 118 11.17 7.85 18.03
C ALA A 118 12.14 7.08 18.94
N ILE A 119 12.32 5.77 18.69
CA ILE A 119 13.26 4.95 19.49
C ILE A 119 14.71 5.41 19.24
N TRP A 120 15.07 5.70 18.00
CA TRP A 120 16.40 6.18 17.66
C TRP A 120 16.75 7.50 18.34
N LEU A 121 15.78 8.44 18.40
CA LEU A 121 15.94 9.70 19.13
C LEU A 121 16.08 9.47 20.64
N LEU A 122 15.31 8.54 21.22
CA LEU A 122 15.44 8.18 22.64
C LEU A 122 16.82 7.58 22.95
N MET A 123 17.32 6.69 22.08
CA MET A 123 18.67 6.12 22.22
C MET A 123 19.75 7.21 22.12
N SER A 124 19.60 8.14 21.17
CA SER A 124 20.53 9.28 21.01
C SER A 124 20.52 10.18 22.25
N ALA A 125 19.34 10.49 22.80
CA ALA A 125 19.21 11.26 24.03
C ALA A 125 19.86 10.55 25.23
N ALA A 126 19.70 9.24 25.34
CA ALA A 126 20.33 8.44 26.41
C ALA A 126 21.87 8.49 26.32
N ILE A 127 22.44 8.44 25.11
CA ILE A 127 23.89 8.57 24.90
C ILE A 127 24.37 9.95 25.32
N VAL A 128 23.70 11.02 24.86
CA VAL A 128 24.07 12.40 25.21
C VAL A 128 24.01 12.62 26.72
N LEU A 129 22.92 12.18 27.37
CA LEU A 129 22.75 12.34 28.81
C LEU A 129 23.81 11.55 29.59
N SER A 130 24.13 10.33 29.14
CA SER A 130 25.18 9.52 29.77
C SER A 130 26.58 10.12 29.60
N SER A 131 26.83 10.88 28.54
CA SER A 131 28.13 11.52 28.30
C SER A 131 28.42 12.68 29.26
N GLN A 132 27.38 13.27 29.86
CA GLN A 132 27.49 14.35 30.84
C GLN A 132 27.73 13.83 32.27
N LEU A 133 27.52 12.54 32.51
CA LEU A 133 27.69 11.89 33.81
C LEU A 133 29.08 11.25 33.90
N GLN A 134 29.66 11.18 35.10
CA GLN A 134 30.91 10.45 35.31
C GLN A 134 30.71 8.96 35.00
N ALA A 135 31.58 8.42 34.15
CA ALA A 135 31.48 7.04 33.67
C ALA A 135 31.78 6.04 34.80
N THR A 136 30.72 5.51 35.42
CA THR A 136 30.82 4.36 36.33
C THR A 136 30.50 3.06 35.59
N PRO A 137 31.12 1.92 35.97
CA PRO A 137 30.87 0.64 35.29
C PRO A 137 29.40 0.18 35.37
N LEU A 138 28.67 0.62 36.40
CA LEU A 138 27.24 0.37 36.53
C LEU A 138 26.43 1.16 35.49
N LEU A 139 26.68 2.47 35.34
CA LEU A 139 26.00 3.31 34.36
C LEU A 139 26.29 2.85 32.93
N THR A 140 27.53 2.46 32.62
CA THR A 140 27.88 1.90 31.31
C THR A 140 27.10 0.62 30.99
N ARG A 141 26.92 -0.28 31.97
CA ARG A 141 26.12 -1.49 31.77
C ARG A 141 24.64 -1.15 31.53
N ILE A 142 24.07 -0.22 32.27
CA ILE A 142 22.67 0.22 32.09
C ILE A 142 22.47 0.88 30.72
N LEU A 143 23.44 1.69 30.27
CA LEU A 143 23.39 2.28 28.93
C LEU A 143 23.41 1.20 27.85
N LEU A 144 24.35 0.26 27.92
CA LEU A 144 24.45 -0.81 26.91
C LEU A 144 23.21 -1.71 26.88
N THR A 145 22.63 -2.06 28.04
CA THR A 145 21.40 -2.84 28.08
C THR A 145 20.20 -2.06 27.53
N SER A 146 20.08 -0.77 27.85
CA SER A 146 19.00 0.07 27.31
C SER A 146 19.12 0.28 25.79
N LEU A 147 20.34 0.46 25.27
CA LEU A 147 20.59 0.51 23.83
C LEU A 147 20.27 -0.82 23.14
N GLY A 148 20.66 -1.96 23.73
CA GLY A 148 20.32 -3.28 23.22
C GLY A 148 18.81 -3.54 23.18
N LEU A 149 18.09 -3.13 24.21
CA LEU A 149 16.62 -3.18 24.24
C LEU A 149 16.00 -2.26 23.18
N GLY A 150 16.52 -1.04 23.02
CA GLY A 150 16.08 -0.12 21.98
C GLY A 150 16.24 -0.69 20.57
N ALA A 151 17.40 -1.29 20.28
CA ALA A 151 17.66 -1.97 19.02
C ALA A 151 16.69 -3.15 18.79
N ALA A 152 16.42 -3.95 19.82
CA ALA A 152 15.45 -5.04 19.73
C ALA A 152 14.01 -4.53 19.45
N LEU A 153 13.61 -3.41 20.06
CA LEU A 153 12.31 -2.78 19.82
C LEU A 153 12.18 -2.20 18.41
N ILE A 154 13.28 -1.67 17.83
CA ILE A 154 13.32 -1.24 16.42
C ILE A 154 13.08 -2.45 15.52
N VAL A 155 13.83 -3.55 15.72
CA VAL A 155 13.67 -4.77 14.92
C VAL A 155 12.25 -5.32 15.03
N LEU A 156 11.67 -5.35 16.24
CA LEU A 156 10.29 -5.77 16.45
C LEU A 156 9.30 -4.88 15.69
N GLY A 157 9.46 -3.56 15.77
CA GLY A 157 8.64 -2.59 15.04
C GLY A 157 8.72 -2.78 13.52
N ILE A 158 9.93 -2.98 13.00
CA ILE A 158 10.16 -3.27 11.58
C ILE A 158 9.43 -4.54 11.17
N VAL A 159 9.56 -5.64 11.93
CA VAL A 159 8.91 -6.91 11.60
C VAL A 159 7.38 -6.79 11.60
N ILE A 160 6.81 -6.08 12.58
CA ILE A 160 5.35 -5.87 12.68
C ILE A 160 4.85 -4.97 11.55
N GLY A 161 5.47 -3.81 11.35
CA GLY A 161 5.06 -2.84 10.33
C GLY A 161 5.29 -3.36 8.91
N ALA A 162 6.40 -4.05 8.64
CA ALA A 162 6.65 -4.69 7.35
C ALA A 162 5.61 -5.77 7.05
N ARG A 163 5.21 -6.59 8.03
CA ARG A 163 4.12 -7.56 7.83
C ARG A 163 2.79 -6.89 7.51
N ALA A 164 2.46 -5.79 8.18
CA ALA A 164 1.24 -5.04 7.92
C ALA A 164 1.26 -4.40 6.51
N ALA A 165 2.37 -3.75 6.16
CA ALA A 165 2.57 -3.14 4.84
C ALA A 165 2.54 -4.18 3.71
N LEU A 166 3.19 -5.34 3.89
CA LEU A 166 3.18 -6.43 2.90
C LEU A 166 1.77 -6.99 2.66
N ARG A 167 0.95 -7.11 3.72
CA ARG A 167 -0.44 -7.53 3.57
C ARG A 167 -1.24 -6.53 2.74
N CYS A 168 -1.11 -5.24 3.03
CA CYS A 168 -1.78 -4.19 2.26
C CYS A 168 -1.27 -4.16 0.81
N HIS A 169 0.04 -4.27 0.60
CA HIS A 169 0.67 -4.26 -0.71
C HIS A 169 0.17 -5.40 -1.61
N ARG A 170 0.01 -6.61 -1.07
CA ARG A 170 -0.55 -7.75 -1.84
C ARG A 170 -1.96 -7.48 -2.33
N GLU A 171 -2.81 -6.91 -1.48
CA GLU A 171 -4.18 -6.54 -1.88
C GLU A 171 -4.17 -5.39 -2.90
N VAL A 172 -3.28 -4.41 -2.76
CA VAL A 172 -3.08 -3.36 -3.77
C VAL A 172 -2.71 -3.97 -5.12
N CYS A 173 -1.72 -4.87 -5.18
CA CYS A 173 -1.33 -5.53 -6.43
C CYS A 173 -2.48 -6.30 -7.07
N ARG A 174 -3.25 -7.05 -6.27
CA ARG A 174 -4.42 -7.79 -6.74
C ARG A 174 -5.50 -6.84 -7.29
N LEU A 175 -5.76 -5.73 -6.60
CA LEU A 175 -6.77 -4.75 -7.02
C LEU A 175 -6.35 -4.01 -8.28
N ILE A 176 -5.07 -3.65 -8.44
CA ILE A 176 -4.52 -3.06 -9.68
C ILE A 176 -4.75 -3.99 -10.87
N GLN A 177 -4.56 -5.31 -10.71
CA GLN A 177 -4.81 -6.28 -11.78
C GLN A 177 -6.28 -6.32 -12.22
N VAL A 178 -7.21 -6.01 -11.31
CA VAL A 178 -8.65 -6.03 -11.56
C VAL A 178 -9.13 -4.70 -12.14
N THR A 179 -8.65 -3.58 -11.61
CA THR A 179 -9.11 -2.24 -11.99
C THR A 179 -8.35 -1.66 -13.19
N GLY A 180 -7.14 -2.16 -13.49
CA GLY A 180 -6.24 -1.56 -14.46
C GLY A 180 -5.71 -0.19 -14.04
N ASP A 181 -6.05 0.30 -12.85
CA ASP A 181 -5.64 1.59 -12.33
C ASP A 181 -4.22 1.50 -11.76
N ASP A 182 -3.24 1.87 -12.58
CA ASP A 182 -1.83 1.87 -12.21
C ASP A 182 -1.33 3.20 -11.61
N GLN A 183 -2.22 4.15 -11.33
CA GLN A 183 -1.86 5.44 -10.74
C GLN A 183 -1.14 5.26 -9.41
N ASP A 184 -0.05 6.01 -9.20
CA ASP A 184 0.82 5.97 -8.02
C ASP A 184 1.41 4.58 -7.67
N THR A 185 1.38 3.65 -8.63
CA THR A 185 2.10 2.39 -8.49
C THR A 185 3.59 2.65 -8.75
N TRP A 186 4.47 2.10 -7.91
CA TRP A 186 5.89 2.13 -8.21
C TRP A 186 6.14 1.40 -9.53
N LYS A 187 6.53 2.16 -10.56
CA LYS A 187 6.88 1.63 -11.88
C LYS A 187 8.40 1.45 -11.90
N PRO A 188 8.94 0.23 -12.10
CA PRO A 188 10.37 0.06 -12.27
C PRO A 188 10.89 0.91 -13.43
N THR A 189 12.09 1.47 -13.24
CA THR A 189 12.81 2.18 -14.30
C THR A 189 13.69 1.18 -15.04
N PHE A 190 13.38 0.94 -16.30
CA PHE A 190 14.24 0.21 -17.23
C PHE A 190 15.14 1.19 -17.97
N HIS A 191 16.36 0.78 -18.28
CA HIS A 191 17.25 1.60 -19.10
C HIS A 191 17.25 1.06 -20.53
N VAL A 192 16.85 1.88 -21.48
CA VAL A 192 16.82 1.53 -22.90
C VAL A 192 17.91 2.32 -23.61
N LEU A 193 18.84 1.58 -24.22
CA LEU A 193 19.90 2.14 -25.04
C LEU A 193 19.52 2.01 -26.51
N PHE A 194 19.50 3.11 -27.25
CA PHE A 194 19.47 3.10 -28.71
C PHE A 194 20.87 3.40 -29.24
N LYS A 195 21.40 2.50 -30.06
CA LYS A 195 22.77 2.56 -30.55
C LYS A 195 22.83 3.23 -31.91
N ARG A 196 23.82 4.11 -32.11
CA ARG A 196 24.20 4.70 -33.43
C ARG A 196 23.01 5.28 -34.22
N GLN A 197 22.15 6.03 -33.55
CA GLN A 197 21.01 6.71 -34.18
C GLN A 197 21.46 8.03 -34.80
N ALA A 198 20.96 8.32 -36.00
CA ALA A 198 21.29 9.56 -36.71
C ALA A 198 20.56 10.80 -36.14
N ALA A 199 19.45 10.58 -35.44
CA ALA A 199 18.64 11.59 -34.79
C ALA A 199 18.10 11.07 -33.45
N LEU A 200 17.61 11.98 -32.60
CA LEU A 200 16.96 11.62 -31.34
C LEU A 200 15.78 10.66 -31.63
N PRO A 201 15.73 9.46 -31.01
CA PRO A 201 14.60 8.55 -31.16
C PRO A 201 13.30 9.20 -30.71
N ASP A 202 12.27 9.10 -31.55
CA ASP A 202 10.93 9.59 -31.25
C ASP A 202 10.22 8.62 -30.30
N THR A 203 10.20 8.96 -29.02
CA THR A 203 9.59 8.14 -27.98
C THR A 203 8.07 8.28 -27.90
N GLU A 204 7.45 9.22 -28.63
CA GLU A 204 5.99 9.35 -28.66
C GLU A 204 5.32 8.13 -29.30
N GLN A 205 6.01 7.47 -30.22
CA GLN A 205 5.58 6.21 -30.86
C GLN A 205 5.52 5.04 -29.86
N TRP A 206 6.10 5.21 -28.69
CA TRP A 206 6.12 4.24 -27.60
C TRP A 206 5.47 4.78 -26.32
N ALA A 207 4.57 5.76 -26.42
CA ALA A 207 3.85 6.30 -25.27
C ALA A 207 3.11 5.21 -24.48
N ASP A 208 2.61 4.17 -25.17
CA ASP A 208 1.94 3.03 -24.56
C ASP A 208 2.87 2.16 -23.69
N LEU A 209 4.19 2.24 -23.90
CA LEU A 209 5.16 1.52 -23.08
C LEU A 209 5.36 2.17 -21.72
N GLY A 210 5.02 3.45 -21.55
CA GLY A 210 5.16 4.16 -20.28
C GLY A 210 5.82 5.52 -20.44
N GLN A 211 6.40 6.02 -19.36
CA GLN A 211 7.04 7.34 -19.35
C GLN A 211 8.51 7.23 -19.73
N TRP A 212 8.88 7.88 -20.82
CA TRP A 212 10.25 7.95 -21.32
C TRP A 212 10.93 9.23 -20.85
N GLN A 213 12.17 9.11 -20.38
CA GLN A 213 13.01 10.23 -20.01
C GLN A 213 14.40 10.05 -20.61
N LEU A 214 14.89 11.03 -21.37
CA LEU A 214 16.26 11.01 -21.88
C LEU A 214 17.24 11.26 -20.72
N THR A 215 18.17 10.33 -20.52
CA THR A 215 19.13 10.36 -19.42
C THR A 215 20.51 10.79 -19.89
N MET A 216 20.95 10.32 -21.06
CA MET A 216 22.27 10.64 -21.60
C MET A 216 22.29 10.52 -23.13
N GLN A 217 23.12 11.34 -23.77
CA GLN A 217 23.47 11.23 -25.18
C GLN A 217 24.99 11.24 -25.33
N ASN A 218 25.52 10.35 -26.16
CA ASN A 218 26.94 10.33 -26.53
C ASN A 218 27.15 10.97 -27.92
N GLN A 219 28.34 11.52 -28.15
CA GLN A 219 28.78 12.07 -29.44
C GLN A 219 28.85 11.02 -30.57
N GLN A 220 28.80 9.72 -30.21
CA GLN A 220 28.76 8.59 -31.15
C GLN A 220 27.34 8.27 -31.65
N GLY A 221 26.32 9.03 -31.25
CA GLY A 221 24.93 8.80 -31.64
C GLY A 221 24.21 7.75 -30.79
N ASP A 222 24.72 7.47 -29.59
CA ASP A 222 24.06 6.59 -28.63
C ASP A 222 23.17 7.40 -27.69
N TYR A 223 21.94 6.94 -27.50
CA TYR A 223 20.94 7.60 -26.67
C TYR A 223 20.48 6.65 -25.56
N TYR A 224 20.53 7.12 -24.32
CA TYR A 224 20.13 6.39 -23.13
C TYR A 224 18.83 6.99 -22.59
N PHE A 225 17.82 6.14 -22.46
CA PHE A 225 16.51 6.51 -21.92
C PHE A 225 16.20 5.70 -20.67
N ASP A 226 15.57 6.38 -19.72
CA ASP A 226 14.89 5.76 -18.59
C ASP A 226 13.42 5.59 -18.96
N LEU A 227 12.95 4.34 -18.99
CA LEU A 227 11.57 3.96 -19.23
C LEU A 227 10.93 3.51 -17.92
N ARG A 228 9.97 4.28 -17.42
CA ARG A 228 9.18 3.90 -16.23
C ARG A 228 7.92 3.17 -16.68
N THR A 229 7.87 1.87 -16.39
CA THR A 229 6.78 1.01 -16.85
C THR A 229 6.52 -0.17 -15.90
N THR A 230 5.30 -0.72 -15.94
CA THR A 230 4.94 -1.96 -15.26
C THR A 230 5.15 -3.20 -16.14
N LEU A 231 5.51 -3.00 -17.41
CA LEU A 231 5.73 -4.07 -18.38
C LEU A 231 7.03 -4.83 -18.10
N SER A 232 7.05 -6.10 -18.52
CA SER A 232 8.25 -6.93 -18.47
C SER A 232 9.28 -6.54 -19.54
N GLU A 233 10.56 -6.85 -19.30
CA GLU A 233 11.65 -6.62 -20.27
C GLU A 233 11.33 -7.19 -21.66
N LEU A 234 10.69 -8.35 -21.69
CA LEU A 234 10.34 -9.06 -22.92
C LEU A 234 9.19 -8.36 -23.67
N GLU A 235 8.23 -7.77 -22.98
CA GLU A 235 7.16 -6.97 -23.59
C GLU A 235 7.69 -5.65 -24.16
N ILE A 236 8.60 -5.00 -23.43
CA ILE A 236 9.29 -3.78 -23.87
C ILE A 236 10.09 -4.09 -25.14
N ARG A 237 10.96 -5.12 -25.09
CA ARG A 237 11.79 -5.52 -26.24
C ARG A 237 10.95 -5.87 -27.44
N ARG A 238 9.90 -6.68 -27.29
CA ARG A 238 9.01 -7.05 -28.40
C ARG A 238 8.33 -5.86 -29.05
N THR A 239 8.00 -4.83 -28.26
CA THR A 239 7.30 -3.66 -28.78
C THR A 239 8.25 -2.72 -29.52
N ILE A 240 9.46 -2.50 -28.98
CA ILE A 240 10.51 -1.72 -29.66
C ILE A 240 10.98 -2.44 -30.94
N ALA A 241 11.13 -3.76 -30.90
CA ALA A 241 11.54 -4.60 -32.04
C ALA A 241 10.61 -4.52 -33.26
N LYS A 242 9.37 -4.05 -33.09
CA LYS A 242 8.43 -3.83 -34.22
C LYS A 242 8.85 -2.67 -35.12
N LEU A 243 9.59 -1.69 -34.57
CA LEU A 243 9.93 -0.44 -35.25
C LEU A 243 11.45 -0.24 -35.39
N VAL A 244 12.25 -0.84 -34.50
CA VAL A 244 13.71 -0.74 -34.50
C VAL A 244 14.31 -2.15 -34.54
N ALA A 245 15.37 -2.36 -35.31
CA ALA A 245 16.03 -3.66 -35.37
C ALA A 245 16.68 -4.01 -34.02
N ASP A 246 16.56 -5.28 -33.60
CA ASP A 246 17.06 -5.81 -32.32
C ASP A 246 18.55 -5.51 -32.03
N LYS A 247 19.36 -5.29 -33.07
CA LYS A 247 20.79 -4.96 -32.98
C LYS A 247 21.06 -3.49 -32.62
N ASP A 248 20.09 -2.62 -32.83
CA ASP A 248 20.21 -1.17 -32.73
C ASP A 248 19.59 -0.62 -31.44
N PHE A 249 19.08 -1.50 -30.57
CA PHE A 249 18.68 -1.14 -29.22
C PHE A 249 19.03 -2.22 -28.19
N THR A 250 19.00 -1.89 -26.91
CA THR A 250 19.19 -2.82 -25.80
C THR A 250 18.33 -2.36 -24.63
N VAL A 251 17.51 -3.26 -24.10
CA VAL A 251 16.72 -3.03 -22.89
C VAL A 251 17.49 -3.65 -21.73
N MET A 252 17.91 -2.83 -20.77
CA MET A 252 18.60 -3.28 -19.56
C MET A 252 17.58 -3.46 -18.45
N SER A 253 17.77 -4.51 -17.65
CA SER A 253 16.94 -4.80 -16.48
C SER A 253 16.91 -3.63 -15.49
N TRP A 254 15.77 -3.47 -14.81
CA TRP A 254 15.55 -2.48 -13.76
C TRP A 254 16.51 -2.55 -12.56
N LEU A 255 17.25 -3.66 -12.41
CA LEU A 255 18.27 -3.85 -11.38
C LEU A 255 19.67 -3.39 -11.80
N GLY A 256 19.84 -2.82 -13.01
CA GLY A 256 21.15 -2.39 -13.52
C GLY A 256 22.14 -3.54 -13.75
N LEU A 257 21.69 -4.79 -13.63
CA LEU A 257 22.47 -5.97 -13.95
C LEU A 257 22.42 -6.19 -15.46
N TYR A 258 23.60 -6.33 -16.07
CA TYR A 258 23.75 -6.72 -17.47
C TYR A 258 22.84 -7.93 -17.78
N SER A 259 22.13 -7.86 -18.91
CA SER A 259 21.36 -8.99 -19.44
C SER A 259 22.28 -10.19 -19.63
N ILE A 260 21.90 -11.36 -19.10
CA ILE A 260 22.54 -12.66 -19.40
C ILE A 260 22.18 -13.06 -20.83
#